data_AF-S8DND1-F1
#
_entry.id   AF-S8DND1-F1
#
_cell.length_a   1.000
_cell.length_b   1.000
_cell.length_c   1.000
_cell.angle_alpha   90.00
_cell.angle_beta   90.00
_cell.angle_gamma   90.00
#
_symmetry.space_group_name_H-M   'P 1'
#
loop_
_entity.id
_entity.type
_entity.pdbx_description
1 polymer ?
#
loop_
_entity_poly.entity_id
_entity_poly.type
_entity_poly.pdbx_seq_one_letter_code
_entity_poly.pdbx_strand_id
1 'polypeptide(L)'
;MPPKTLPAFFLGVELATDQLRASIVDENLELVGVEHVDFDSELPEYQTHGGIFTTPGDAYTTPVEMWIKAFDLLMEKISKSYDPSRIRAIGGAAQHALVWWHASQMPQLQTLDPRLPIHAQIPLAA
;
A
#
# COMPACT_ATOMS: atom_id res chain seq x y z
N MET A 1 36.47 13.43 9.15
CA MET A 1 35.09 13.99 9.07
C MET A 1 34.14 12.82 9.24
N PRO A 2 33.18 12.85 10.18
CA PRO A 2 32.10 11.86 10.17
C PRO A 2 31.34 11.96 8.83
N PRO A 3 30.86 10.84 8.27
CA PRO A 3 30.08 10.87 7.05
C PRO A 3 28.85 11.77 7.26
N LYS A 4 28.60 12.70 6.33
CA LYS A 4 27.35 13.47 6.33
C LYS A 4 26.20 12.47 6.22
N THR A 5 25.38 12.38 7.26
CA THR A 5 24.12 11.64 7.21
C THR A 5 23.21 12.30 6.18
N LEU A 6 22.69 11.53 5.22
CA LEU A 6 21.66 12.02 4.31
C LEU A 6 20.40 12.38 5.12
N PRO A 7 19.63 13.41 4.70
CA PRO A 7 18.41 13.79 5.42
C PRO A 7 17.43 12.63 5.48
N ALA A 8 16.85 12.38 6.65
CA ALA A 8 15.93 11.26 6.86
C ALA A 8 14.55 11.54 6.26
N PHE A 9 13.85 10.48 5.85
CA PHE A 9 12.44 10.52 5.46
C PHE A 9 11.58 9.68 6.40
N PHE A 10 10.32 10.08 6.55
CA PHE A 10 9.29 9.35 7.27
C PHE A 10 8.08 9.20 6.36
N LEU A 11 7.62 7.96 6.17
CA LEU A 11 6.55 7.62 5.25
C LEU A 11 5.25 7.40 6.04
N GLY A 12 4.20 8.17 5.71
CA GLY A 12 2.83 7.89 6.11
C GLY A 12 2.09 7.21 4.97
N VAL A 13 1.39 6.11 5.24
CA VAL A 13 0.54 5.40 4.25
C VAL A 13 -0.90 5.38 4.74
N GLU A 14 -1.83 5.76 3.89
CA GLU A 14 -3.27 5.73 4.18
C GLU A 14 -4.00 4.80 3.22
N LEU A 15 -4.66 3.77 3.75
CA LEU A 15 -5.63 2.97 3.01
C LEU A 15 -7.01 3.62 3.12
N ALA A 16 -7.35 4.46 2.15
CA ALA A 16 -8.67 5.07 2.01
C ALA A 16 -9.63 4.14 1.24
N THR A 17 -10.89 4.55 1.12
CA THR A 17 -11.92 3.78 0.42
C THR A 17 -11.64 3.68 -1.08
N ASP A 18 -11.22 4.78 -1.69
CA ASP A 18 -11.05 4.94 -3.13
C ASP A 18 -9.59 4.85 -3.61
N GLN A 19 -8.64 4.98 -2.68
CA GLN A 19 -7.22 5.11 -3.01
C GLN A 19 -6.31 4.56 -1.90
N LEU A 20 -5.09 4.19 -2.28
CA LEU A 20 -3.97 4.02 -1.34
C LEU A 20 -3.01 5.20 -1.50
N ARG A 21 -2.76 5.94 -0.42
CA ARG A 21 -2.02 7.21 -0.47
C ARG A 21 -0.74 7.13 0.37
N ALA A 22 0.24 7.94 0.00
CA ALA A 22 1.47 8.16 0.74
C ALA A 22 1.75 9.65 0.92
N SER A 23 2.26 10.00 2.09
CA SER A 23 2.92 11.27 2.36
C SER A 23 4.33 11.01 2.89
N ILE A 24 5.29 11.80 2.44
CA ILE A 24 6.69 11.69 2.84
C ILE A 24 7.07 13.01 3.48
N VAL A 25 7.53 12.95 4.73
CA VAL A 25 8.04 14.13 5.46
C VAL A 25 9.51 13.96 5.80
N ASP A 26 10.20 15.08 5.97
CA ASP A 26 11.60 15.09 6.42
C ASP A 26 11.72 15.18 7.96
N GLU A 27 12.93 15.36 8.45
CA GLU A 27 13.26 15.49 9.88
C GLU A 27 12.70 16.76 10.55
N ASN A 28 12.29 17.76 9.76
CA ASN A 28 11.63 18.97 10.23
C ASN A 28 10.10 18.85 10.18
N LEU A 29 9.58 17.67 9.81
CA LEU A 29 8.16 17.39 9.56
C LEU A 29 7.61 18.18 8.37
N GLU A 30 8.47 18.61 7.44
CA GLU A 30 8.05 19.28 6.22
C GLU A 30 7.65 18.24 5.16
N LEU A 31 6.54 18.48 4.46
CA LEU A 31 6.07 17.62 3.39
C LEU A 31 7.00 17.73 2.18
N VAL A 32 7.67 16.63 1.83
CA VAL A 32 8.59 16.55 0.68
C VAL A 32 8.03 15.72 -0.47
N GLY A 33 6.93 15.01 -0.25
CA GLY A 33 6.37 14.14 -1.27
C GLY A 33 4.98 13.62 -0.97
N VAL A 34 4.24 13.37 -2.04
CA VAL A 34 2.99 12.62 -2.01
C VAL A 34 2.96 11.67 -3.20
N GLU A 35 2.43 10.48 -2.97
CA GLU A 35 2.15 9.50 -4.02
C GLU A 35 0.79 8.87 -3.72
N HIS A 36 0.11 8.33 -4.73
CA HIS A 36 -1.13 7.59 -4.51
C HIS A 36 -1.34 6.56 -5.61
N VAL A 37 -2.24 5.61 -5.35
CA VAL A 37 -2.81 4.70 -6.34
C VAL A 37 -4.31 4.86 -6.27
N ASP A 38 -4.90 5.34 -7.37
CA ASP A 38 -6.35 5.41 -7.52
C ASP A 38 -6.91 4.06 -7.98
N PHE A 39 -7.82 3.49 -7.19
CA PHE A 39 -8.26 2.11 -7.40
C PHE A 39 -9.01 1.92 -8.72
N ASP A 40 -9.94 2.82 -9.04
CA ASP A 40 -10.78 2.66 -10.22
C ASP A 40 -10.01 2.92 -11.52
N SER A 41 -9.12 3.92 -11.53
CA SER A 41 -8.39 4.31 -12.74
C SER A 41 -7.10 3.53 -12.97
N GLU A 42 -6.40 3.11 -11.92
CA GLU A 42 -5.11 2.43 -12.04
C GLU A 42 -5.19 0.91 -11.87
N LEU A 43 -6.29 0.40 -11.29
CA LEU A 43 -6.57 -1.02 -11.15
C LEU A 43 -7.95 -1.39 -11.74
N PRO A 44 -8.25 -0.99 -13.00
CA PRO A 44 -9.58 -1.13 -13.59
C PRO A 44 -10.05 -2.58 -13.74
N GLU A 45 -9.14 -3.55 -13.70
CA GLU A 45 -9.47 -4.98 -13.71
C GLU A 45 -10.32 -5.43 -12.51
N TYR A 46 -10.29 -4.70 -11.40
CA TYR A 46 -11.15 -4.98 -10.24
C TYR A 46 -12.54 -4.34 -10.35
N GLN A 47 -12.80 -3.49 -11.35
CA GLN A 47 -14.15 -2.99 -11.69
C GLN A 47 -14.91 -2.34 -10.51
N THR A 48 -14.19 -1.75 -9.57
CA THR A 48 -14.79 -1.00 -8.45
C THR A 48 -15.37 0.34 -8.92
N HIS A 49 -16.23 0.92 -8.10
CA HIS A 49 -16.70 2.30 -8.25
C HIS A 49 -16.51 3.01 -6.90
N GLY A 50 -15.61 3.99 -6.85
CA GLY A 50 -15.11 4.56 -5.61
C GLY A 50 -14.36 3.55 -4.74
N GLY A 51 -13.69 2.57 -5.35
CA GLY A 51 -12.94 1.54 -4.62
C GLY A 51 -13.78 0.47 -3.91
N ILE A 52 -15.10 0.45 -4.13
CA ILE A 52 -16.02 -0.51 -3.54
C ILE A 52 -16.86 -1.24 -4.60
N PHE A 53 -17.32 -2.43 -4.24
CA PHE A 53 -18.43 -3.11 -4.89
C PHE A 53 -19.71 -2.92 -4.07
N THR A 54 -20.79 -2.60 -4.78
CA THR A 54 -22.15 -2.69 -4.27
C THR A 54 -22.76 -3.97 -4.82
N THR A 55 -22.83 -5.02 -4.00
CA THR A 55 -23.64 -6.20 -4.36
C THR A 55 -25.13 -5.90 -4.12
N PRO A 56 -26.07 -6.67 -4.70
CA PRO A 56 -27.48 -6.54 -4.34
C PRO A 56 -27.68 -6.79 -2.83
N GLY A 57 -27.86 -5.72 -2.04
CA GLY A 57 -27.94 -5.73 -0.57
C GLY A 57 -27.34 -4.46 0.07
N ASP A 58 -27.17 -4.47 1.39
CA ASP A 58 -26.62 -3.35 2.19
C ASP A 58 -25.12 -3.47 2.49
N ALA A 59 -24.40 -4.39 1.82
CA ALA A 59 -22.99 -4.66 2.09
C ALA A 59 -22.07 -3.95 1.08
N TYR A 60 -21.14 -3.16 1.61
CA TYR A 60 -20.03 -2.59 0.87
C TYR A 60 -18.80 -3.50 1.03
N THR A 61 -18.26 -3.98 -0.09
CA THR A 61 -17.08 -4.87 -0.09
C THR A 61 -16.01 -4.35 -1.02
N THR A 62 -14.74 -4.60 -0.69
CA THR A 62 -13.60 -4.26 -1.54
C THR A 62 -12.69 -5.47 -1.69
N PRO A 63 -12.14 -5.75 -2.89
CA PRO A 63 -11.19 -6.86 -3.06
C PRO A 63 -9.91 -6.60 -2.29
N VAL A 64 -9.55 -7.50 -1.36
CA VAL A 64 -8.29 -7.39 -0.61
C VAL A 64 -7.07 -7.48 -1.54
N GLU A 65 -7.16 -8.26 -2.62
CA GLU A 65 -6.11 -8.34 -3.64
C GLU A 65 -5.82 -7.00 -4.30
N MET A 66 -6.84 -6.16 -4.50
CA MET A 66 -6.68 -4.82 -5.06
C MET A 66 -5.81 -3.96 -4.14
N TRP A 67 -6.00 -4.04 -2.82
CA TRP A 67 -5.16 -3.32 -1.86
C TRP A 67 -3.72 -3.81 -1.87
N ILE A 68 -3.51 -5.13 -1.99
CA ILE A 68 -2.16 -5.72 -2.06
C ILE A 68 -1.46 -5.25 -3.35
N LYS A 69 -2.16 -5.27 -4.48
CA LYS A 69 -1.62 -4.79 -5.76
C LYS A 69 -1.38 -3.29 -5.76
N ALA A 70 -2.27 -2.50 -5.16
CA ALA A 70 -2.08 -1.07 -4.97
C ALA A 70 -0.83 -0.77 -4.13
N PHE A 71 -0.53 -1.59 -3.12
CA PHE A 71 0.67 -1.44 -2.31
C PHE A 71 1.94 -1.67 -3.14
N ASP A 72 1.98 -2.70 -3.99
CA ASP A 72 3.11 -2.92 -4.91
C ASP A 72 3.31 -1.69 -5.82
N LEU A 73 2.25 -1.18 -6.44
CA LEU A 73 2.30 0.00 -7.31
C LEU A 73 2.74 1.26 -6.55
N LEU A 74 2.24 1.48 -5.34
CA LEU A 74 2.61 2.64 -4.53
C LEU A 74 4.10 2.61 -4.16
N MET A 75 4.61 1.44 -3.74
CA MET A 75 6.04 1.29 -3.44
C MET A 75 6.91 1.46 -4.70
N GLU A 76 6.45 0.99 -5.86
CA GLU A 76 7.12 1.24 -7.13
C GLU A 76 7.20 2.74 -7.44
N LYS A 77 6.09 3.48 -7.34
CA LYS A 77 6.05 4.95 -7.53
C LYS A 77 7.01 5.66 -6.57
N ILE A 78 6.97 5.32 -5.29
CA ILE A 78 7.87 5.89 -4.28
C ILE A 78 9.33 5.61 -4.63
N SER A 79 9.69 4.39 -5.02
CA SER A 79 11.08 4.04 -5.37
C SER A 79 11.63 4.76 -6.61
N LYS A 80 10.74 5.20 -7.52
CA LYS A 80 11.11 5.99 -8.70
C LYS A 80 11.37 7.46 -8.36
N SER A 81 10.64 7.99 -7.38
CA SER A 81 10.67 9.40 -6.99
C SER A 81 11.60 9.69 -5.80
N TYR A 82 11.83 8.71 -4.91
CA TYR A 82 12.52 8.85 -3.64
C TYR A 82 13.46 7.66 -3.38
N ASP A 83 14.55 7.91 -2.67
CA ASP A 83 15.47 6.86 -2.21
C ASP A 83 14.91 6.16 -0.95
N PRO A 84 14.44 4.90 -1.05
CA PRO A 84 13.83 4.21 0.09
C PRO A 84 14.81 3.94 1.23
N SER A 85 16.12 3.96 0.97
CA SER A 85 17.14 3.77 2.02
C SER A 85 17.17 4.91 3.05
N ARG A 86 16.54 6.04 2.73
CA ARG A 86 16.39 7.20 3.62
C ARG A 86 15.17 7.13 4.52
N ILE A 87 14.22 6.22 4.26
CA ILE A 87 13.01 6.05 5.07
C ILE A 87 13.38 5.39 6.39
N ARG A 88 13.17 6.12 7.50
CA ARG A 88 13.54 5.67 8.86
C ARG A 88 12.40 5.07 9.65
N ALA A 89 11.17 5.46 9.33
CA ALA A 89 9.97 4.87 9.90
C ALA A 89 8.82 4.95 8.90
N ILE A 90 7.89 4.01 9.05
CA ILE A 90 6.65 3.94 8.30
C ILE A 90 5.51 3.95 9.33
N GLY A 91 4.58 4.88 9.17
CA GLY A 91 3.30 4.91 9.89
C GLY A 91 2.15 4.74 8.92
N GLY A 92 0.96 4.41 9.43
CA GLY A 92 -0.20 4.36 8.57
C GLY A 92 -1.54 4.45 9.26
N ALA A 93 -2.55 4.67 8.44
CA ALA A 93 -3.96 4.70 8.80
C ALA A 93 -4.77 3.91 7.77
N ALA A 94 -5.94 3.43 8.17
CA ALA A 94 -6.82 2.68 7.28
C ALA A 94 -8.28 2.98 7.61
N GLN A 95 -9.13 2.85 6.59
CA GLN A 95 -10.58 2.81 6.74
C GLN A 95 -11.03 1.65 7.65
N HIS A 96 -12.25 1.74 8.17
CA HIS A 96 -12.85 0.65 8.94
C HIS A 96 -13.18 -0.53 8.01
N ALA A 97 -12.33 -1.56 8.03
CA ALA A 97 -12.50 -2.77 7.24
C ALA A 97 -12.14 -4.02 8.03
N LEU A 98 -12.73 -5.15 7.66
CA LEU A 98 -12.42 -6.47 8.20
C LEU A 98 -11.76 -7.32 7.12
N VAL A 99 -10.53 -7.77 7.36
CA VAL A 99 -9.82 -8.70 6.47
C VAL A 99 -9.79 -10.08 7.12
N TRP A 100 -10.32 -11.06 6.40
CA TRP A 100 -10.43 -12.44 6.87
C TRP A 100 -9.33 -13.26 6.22
N TRP A 101 -8.38 -13.72 7.03
CA TRP A 101 -7.25 -14.53 6.55
C TRP A 101 -7.54 -16.01 6.70
N HIS A 102 -7.23 -16.79 5.66
CA HIS A 102 -7.23 -18.23 5.80
C HIS A 102 -5.96 -18.66 6.57
N ALA A 103 -6.12 -19.53 7.57
CA ALA A 103 -5.02 -19.91 8.47
C ALA A 103 -3.80 -20.49 7.74
N SER A 104 -4.00 -21.15 6.59
CA SER A 104 -2.92 -21.73 5.79
C SER A 104 -2.06 -20.69 5.04
N GLN A 105 -2.51 -19.43 4.92
CA GLN A 105 -1.79 -18.37 4.20
C GLN A 105 -0.78 -17.61 5.09
N MET A 106 -0.92 -17.68 6.42
CA MET A 106 -0.04 -16.96 7.35
C MET A 106 1.46 -17.31 7.21
N PRO A 107 1.88 -18.57 6.99
CA PRO A 107 3.29 -18.89 6.78
C PRO A 107 3.90 -18.21 5.56
N GLN A 108 3.12 -17.94 4.51
CA GLN A 108 3.61 -17.39 3.24
C GLN A 108 4.06 -15.92 3.37
N LEU A 109 3.43 -15.14 4.26
CA LEU A 109 3.86 -13.78 4.58
C LEU A 109 5.26 -13.71 5.19
N GLN A 110 5.72 -14.79 5.83
CA GLN A 110 7.03 -14.83 6.50
C GLN A 110 8.18 -15.11 5.51
N THR A 111 7.87 -15.58 4.30
CA THR A 111 8.85 -16.07 3.33
C THR A 111 8.68 -15.42 1.95
N LEU A 112 8.33 -14.13 1.92
CA LEU A 112 8.22 -13.38 0.66
C LEU A 112 9.59 -13.25 -0.02
N ASP A 113 9.62 -13.47 -1.33
CA ASP A 113 10.75 -13.17 -2.20
C ASP A 113 10.74 -11.67 -2.54
N PRO A 114 11.75 -10.88 -2.13
CA PRO A 114 11.79 -9.43 -2.36
C PRO A 114 11.95 -9.07 -3.85
N ARG A 115 12.19 -10.04 -4.73
CA ARG A 115 12.32 -9.83 -6.18
C ARG A 115 10.99 -9.90 -6.92
N LEU A 116 9.92 -10.29 -6.24
CA LEU A 116 8.60 -10.48 -6.81
C LEU A 116 7.58 -9.53 -6.16
N PRO A 117 6.57 -9.06 -6.90
CA PRO A 117 5.46 -8.32 -6.33
C PRO A 117 4.73 -9.13 -5.25
N ILE A 118 4.20 -8.48 -4.22
CA ILE A 118 3.47 -9.14 -3.13
C ILE A 118 2.18 -9.77 -3.65
N HIS A 119 1.45 -9.10 -4.56
CA HIS A 119 0.19 -9.64 -5.09
C HIS A 119 0.37 -10.97 -5.85
N ALA A 120 1.56 -11.22 -6.42
CA ALA A 120 1.88 -12.48 -7.08
C ALA A 120 2.22 -13.61 -6.08
N GLN A 121 2.45 -13.26 -4.81
CA GLN A 121 2.93 -14.17 -3.77
C GLN A 121 1.89 -14.45 -2.69
N ILE A 122 0.75 -13.78 -2.67
CA ILE A 122 -0.35 -14.02 -1.74
C ILE A 122 -1.57 -14.47 -2.55
N PRO A 123 -1.67 -15.76 -2.92
CA PRO A 123 -2.80 -16.25 -3.69
C PRO A 123 -4.06 -16.22 -2.83
N LEU A 124 -5.22 -15.82 -3.38
CA LEU A 124 -6.51 -16.06 -2.72
C LEU A 124 -6.66 -17.54 -2.39
N ALA A 125 -7.09 -17.82 -1.16
CA ALA A 125 -7.54 -19.16 -0.80
C ALA A 125 -8.75 -19.47 -1.68
N ALA A 126 -8.67 -20.59 -2.42
CA ALA A 126 -9.78 -21.12 -3.21
C ALA A 126 -10.97 -21.53 -2.32
#